data_AF-A0AA37PZM4-F1
#
_entry.id   AF-A0AA37PZM4-F1
#
_cell.length_a   1.000
_cell.length_b   1.000
_cell.length_c   1.000
_cell.angle_alpha   90.00
_cell.angle_beta   90.00
_cell.angle_gamma   90.00
#
_symmetry.space_group_name_H-M   'P 1'
#
loop_
_entity.id
_entity.type
_entity.pdbx_description
1 polymer ?
#
loop_
_entity_poly.entity_id
_entity_poly.type
_entity_poly.pdbx_seq_one_letter_code
_entity_poly.pdbx_strand_id
1 'polypeptide(L)'
;MSVAVPRRILAPLLAAVTWGCADPTPVERALLPRDGASADVGTAESQSRIVVDASEPQGDVIRFERASTHSTSSPLPGEATRDYMRRLDHDVVRTWIQVRYVYNNGNVDYNYPYESSGVGAEDALRFYASAGKQVLVALSAYNPTSQWKLPQGEAFETFLKETLVYYKTKYPNIRFIQVGNEPDAGDETMATYYPMYQRYYRAVNAANAAMGLGNGDRLLITNGAFTSNTVNMLQYADGFLAAYAADPDPAKRLDVFTFHVYGETDRPAQLGDVRQRIDAAMAKHGLPSIPTFVTEYGVFGGSTRPVRFTDAQLVTLQPAGQLTKALYLYESGVDEVFNWAIHHGSLPMKSQLANVQTATPYPYGNALLLARELSARKTRISATSSYVNSLGIGTHAVAAMKPGDGIAVLVWNYHWRTTPTQPGAFNVHIKGIPRSAVGGSRMRATVYVIDSKTNNVYTNPAQTSLVPSSTTEMAYAESVDVPLDLEPHAVALVLLTRK
;
A
#
# COMPACT_ATOMS: atom_id res chain seq x y z
N MET A 1 -40.95 -23.48 52.50
CA MET A 1 -39.96 -24.58 52.37
C MET A 1 -39.17 -24.34 51.10
N SER A 2 -37.91 -23.96 51.29
CA SER A 2 -36.94 -23.60 50.25
C SER A 2 -36.20 -24.85 49.80
N VAL A 3 -36.14 -25.12 48.50
CA VAL A 3 -35.23 -26.12 47.92
C VAL A 3 -34.36 -25.41 46.91
N ALA A 4 -33.08 -25.28 47.26
CA ALA A 4 -32.04 -24.68 46.46
C ALA A 4 -31.59 -25.64 45.35
N VAL A 5 -31.42 -25.11 44.14
CA VAL A 5 -30.72 -25.78 43.02
C VAL A 5 -29.37 -25.10 42.86
N PRO A 6 -28.24 -25.83 42.80
CA PRO A 6 -26.92 -25.22 42.75
C PRO A 6 -26.58 -24.73 41.34
N ARG A 7 -26.20 -23.45 41.22
CA ARG A 7 -25.56 -22.88 40.02
C ARG A 7 -24.13 -23.40 39.91
N ARG A 8 -23.82 -24.16 38.86
CA ARG A 8 -22.43 -24.43 38.44
C ARG A 8 -21.89 -23.20 37.72
N ILE A 9 -20.86 -22.60 38.31
CA ILE A 9 -20.01 -21.58 37.68
C ILE A 9 -18.98 -22.34 36.85
N LEU A 10 -19.02 -22.17 35.52
CA LEU A 10 -17.94 -22.59 34.61
C LEU A 10 -16.91 -21.46 34.57
N ALA A 11 -15.76 -21.69 35.19
CA ALA A 11 -14.58 -20.84 35.02
C ALA A 11 -13.91 -21.16 33.67
N PRO A 12 -13.50 -20.17 32.87
CA PRO A 12 -12.65 -20.44 31.71
C PRO A 12 -11.22 -20.74 32.18
N LEU A 13 -10.69 -21.89 31.77
CA LEU A 13 -9.26 -22.21 31.87
C LEU A 13 -8.46 -21.21 31.02
N LEU A 14 -7.67 -20.35 31.65
CA LEU A 14 -6.54 -19.69 30.99
C LEU A 14 -5.44 -20.73 30.76
N ALA A 15 -5.23 -21.11 29.50
CA ALA A 15 -3.99 -21.74 29.10
C ALA A 15 -2.92 -20.65 28.90
N ALA A 16 -2.02 -20.52 29.88
CA ALA A 16 -0.82 -19.71 29.74
C ALA A 16 0.14 -20.42 28.78
N VAL A 17 0.32 -19.87 27.57
CA VAL A 17 1.41 -20.27 26.67
C VAL A 17 2.61 -19.39 27.00
N THR A 18 3.57 -19.92 27.72
CA THR A 18 4.87 -19.28 27.97
C THR A 18 5.74 -19.43 26.72
N TRP A 19 5.84 -18.37 25.91
CA TRP A 19 6.89 -18.28 24.89
C TRP A 19 8.18 -17.82 25.56
N GLY A 20 9.08 -18.76 25.80
CA GLY A 20 10.46 -18.46 26.19
C GLY A 20 11.18 -17.71 25.08
N CYS A 21 11.94 -16.70 25.47
CA CYS A 21 12.89 -16.01 24.59
C CYS A 21 13.89 -17.02 24.04
N ALA A 22 13.85 -17.27 22.73
CA ALA A 22 14.94 -17.95 22.03
C ALA A 22 15.97 -16.89 21.61
N ASP A 23 17.21 -17.04 22.08
CA ASP A 23 18.35 -16.26 21.61
C ASP A 23 18.58 -16.46 20.11
N PRO A 24 19.08 -15.44 19.39
CA PRO A 24 19.38 -15.53 17.97
C PRO A 24 20.41 -16.63 17.69
N THR A 25 20.14 -17.42 16.66
CA THR A 25 20.98 -18.56 16.28
C THR A 25 22.37 -18.10 15.78
N PRO A 26 23.42 -18.94 15.90
CA PRO A 26 24.79 -18.58 15.52
C PRO A 26 24.98 -18.14 14.06
N VAL A 27 24.02 -18.42 13.18
CA VAL A 27 24.04 -18.03 11.76
C VAL A 27 23.77 -16.52 11.58
N GLU A 28 23.05 -15.88 12.51
CA GLU A 28 22.76 -14.43 12.45
C GLU A 28 23.93 -13.54 12.90
N ARG A 29 24.97 -14.09 13.53
CA ARG A 29 26.20 -13.32 13.88
C ARG A 29 27.25 -13.28 12.78
N ALA A 30 27.13 -14.09 11.74
CA ALA A 30 28.15 -14.24 10.69
C ALA A 30 28.03 -13.25 9.52
N LEU A 31 27.01 -12.39 9.50
CA LEU A 31 26.73 -11.45 8.39
C LEU A 31 27.01 -9.97 8.73
N LEU A 32 27.73 -9.68 9.81
CA LEU A 32 28.22 -8.33 10.08
C LEU A 32 29.44 -8.04 9.18
N PRO A 33 29.39 -7.05 8.27
CA PRO A 33 30.56 -6.65 7.51
C PRO A 33 31.62 -6.08 8.45
N ARG A 34 32.87 -6.51 8.26
CA ARG A 34 34.04 -5.83 8.85
C ARG A 34 34.27 -4.52 8.13
N ASP A 35 34.37 -3.44 8.90
CA ASP A 35 34.74 -2.11 8.42
C ASP A 35 36.05 -2.17 7.64
N GLY A 36 36.06 -1.56 6.45
CA GLY A 36 37.20 -1.53 5.55
C GLY A 36 37.27 -0.22 4.75
N ALA A 37 38.14 0.66 5.23
CA ALA A 37 38.92 1.68 4.51
C ALA A 37 38.20 2.76 3.66
N SER A 38 38.25 3.97 4.22
CA SER A 38 38.21 5.26 3.53
C SER A 38 39.33 5.40 2.48
N ALA A 39 39.01 5.99 1.34
CA ALA A 39 39.95 6.74 0.52
C ALA A 39 39.28 8.05 0.08
N ASP A 40 40.00 9.14 0.32
CA ASP A 40 39.61 10.53 0.11
C ASP A 40 39.95 10.98 -1.33
N VAL A 41 39.27 12.06 -1.77
CA VAL A 41 39.60 13.11 -2.77
C VAL A 41 38.42 13.46 -3.69
N GLY A 42 37.87 14.68 -3.54
CA GLY A 42 37.45 15.50 -4.69
C GLY A 42 36.12 16.28 -4.60
N THR A 43 36.23 17.61 -4.38
CA THR A 43 35.26 18.69 -4.69
C THR A 43 33.89 18.66 -4.00
N ALA A 44 33.20 19.82 -3.91
CA ALA A 44 31.98 20.01 -3.11
C ALA A 44 30.83 19.00 -3.35
N GLU A 45 30.85 18.26 -4.47
CA GLU A 45 29.97 17.09 -4.68
C GLU A 45 30.17 15.99 -3.61
N SER A 46 31.36 15.85 -3.01
CA SER A 46 31.70 14.78 -2.04
C SER A 46 31.03 14.94 -0.66
N GLN A 47 30.34 16.05 -0.39
CA GLN A 47 29.57 16.25 0.84
C GLN A 47 28.07 16.00 0.67
N SER A 48 27.57 15.99 -0.57
CA SER A 48 26.14 15.84 -0.85
C SER A 48 25.74 14.38 -0.81
N ARG A 49 24.93 14.01 0.19
CA ARG A 49 24.42 12.64 0.37
C ARG A 49 23.39 12.25 -0.69
N ILE A 50 22.81 13.23 -1.38
CA ILE A 50 21.81 13.05 -2.43
C ILE A 50 22.19 13.89 -3.65
N VAL A 51 22.29 13.25 -4.81
CA VAL A 51 22.62 13.90 -6.08
C VAL A 51 21.50 13.63 -7.09
N VAL A 52 21.01 14.69 -7.71
CA VAL A 52 19.97 14.66 -8.75
C VAL A 52 20.50 15.28 -10.03
N ASP A 53 20.38 14.59 -11.15
CA ASP A 53 20.75 15.10 -12.46
C ASP A 53 19.51 15.29 -13.35
N ALA A 54 19.12 16.55 -13.53
CA ALA A 54 17.95 16.92 -14.34
C ALA A 54 18.18 16.77 -15.85
N SER A 55 19.42 16.52 -16.28
CA SER A 55 19.75 16.24 -17.69
C SER A 55 19.63 14.77 -18.07
N GLU A 56 19.40 13.88 -17.09
CA GLU A 56 19.29 12.43 -17.29
C GLU A 56 17.84 11.92 -17.07
N PRO A 57 16.94 12.02 -18.07
CA PRO A 57 15.59 11.47 -17.97
C PRO A 57 15.60 9.94 -17.98
N GLN A 58 14.73 9.33 -17.17
CA GLN A 58 14.63 7.87 -16.96
C GLN A 58 13.24 7.30 -17.32
N GLY A 59 12.43 8.05 -18.06
CA GLY A 59 11.06 7.64 -18.44
C GLY A 59 10.00 8.12 -17.46
N ASP A 60 8.90 7.38 -17.34
CA ASP A 60 7.79 7.76 -16.47
C ASP A 60 8.17 7.65 -14.99
N VAL A 61 7.75 8.64 -14.19
CA VAL A 61 7.93 8.63 -12.74
C VAL A 61 6.98 7.65 -12.06
N ILE A 62 7.49 6.97 -11.04
CA ILE A 62 6.70 6.12 -10.14
C ILE A 62 5.60 6.95 -9.48
N ARG A 63 4.38 6.41 -9.45
CA ARG A 63 3.23 6.99 -8.75
C ARG A 63 2.97 6.25 -7.45
N PHE A 64 3.51 6.72 -6.34
CA PHE A 64 3.30 6.08 -5.03
C PHE A 64 1.86 6.23 -4.52
N GLU A 65 1.19 7.30 -4.92
CA GLU A 65 -0.15 7.66 -4.44
C GLU A 65 -1.29 6.95 -5.17
N ARG A 66 -1.04 6.35 -6.35
CA ARG A 66 -2.11 6.08 -7.33
C ARG A 66 -3.16 5.05 -6.91
N ALA A 67 -2.91 4.24 -5.91
CA ALA A 67 -3.85 3.21 -5.48
C ALA A 67 -3.98 3.18 -3.96
N SER A 68 -5.19 2.96 -3.47
CA SER A 68 -5.48 2.98 -2.04
C SER A 68 -6.54 1.96 -1.65
N THR A 69 -6.45 1.49 -0.41
CA THR A 69 -7.41 0.57 0.19
C THR A 69 -8.29 1.27 1.22
N HIS A 70 -9.58 0.98 1.20
CA HIS A 70 -10.54 1.31 2.26
C HIS A 70 -10.54 0.23 3.36
N SER A 71 -10.88 0.58 4.61
CA SER A 71 -11.10 -0.38 5.70
C SER A 71 -12.57 -0.44 6.11
N THR A 72 -13.16 -1.62 6.33
CA THR A 72 -14.55 -1.78 6.80
C THR A 72 -14.82 -1.13 8.16
N SER A 73 -13.79 -0.85 8.95
CA SER A 73 -13.86 -0.13 10.22
C SER A 73 -13.95 1.39 10.06
N SER A 74 -13.79 1.91 8.85
CA SER A 74 -13.90 3.35 8.59
C SER A 74 -15.36 3.82 8.68
N PRO A 75 -15.62 4.98 9.30
CA PRO A 75 -16.89 5.67 9.06
C PRO A 75 -16.99 6.11 7.60
N LEU A 76 -18.21 6.43 7.14
CA LEU A 76 -18.45 6.88 5.78
C LEU A 76 -17.76 8.25 5.56
N PRO A 77 -16.84 8.40 4.60
CA PRO A 77 -16.14 9.66 4.40
C PRO A 77 -17.04 10.79 3.85
N GLY A 78 -16.66 12.03 4.14
CA GLY A 78 -17.31 13.24 3.65
C GLY A 78 -16.73 13.77 2.33
N GLU A 79 -17.28 14.89 1.83
CA GLU A 79 -16.85 15.50 0.55
C GLU A 79 -15.37 15.87 0.55
N ALA A 80 -14.85 16.40 1.67
CA ALA A 80 -13.44 16.77 1.76
C ALA A 80 -12.51 15.58 1.48
N THR A 81 -12.89 14.37 1.92
CA THR A 81 -12.12 13.16 1.63
C THR A 81 -12.25 12.75 0.18
N ARG A 82 -13.42 12.96 -0.45
CA ARG A 82 -13.59 12.73 -1.89
C ARG A 82 -12.67 13.64 -2.69
N ASP A 83 -12.59 14.92 -2.33
CA ASP A 83 -11.69 15.88 -2.96
C ASP A 83 -10.22 15.54 -2.70
N TYR A 84 -9.87 15.12 -1.48
CA TYR A 84 -8.53 14.60 -1.17
C TYR A 84 -8.15 13.44 -2.09
N MET A 85 -9.01 12.45 -2.25
CA MET A 85 -8.77 11.30 -3.12
C MET A 85 -8.68 11.70 -4.61
N ARG A 86 -9.52 12.63 -5.07
CA ARG A 86 -9.46 13.16 -6.44
C ARG A 86 -8.16 13.93 -6.70
N ARG A 87 -7.63 14.67 -5.72
CA ARG A 87 -6.33 15.34 -5.83
C ARG A 87 -5.17 14.35 -5.98
N LEU A 88 -5.22 13.22 -5.26
CA LEU A 88 -4.26 12.13 -5.43
C LEU A 88 -4.39 11.42 -6.79
N ASP A 89 -5.51 11.62 -7.49
CA ASP A 89 -5.76 11.06 -8.83
C ASP A 89 -5.63 9.53 -8.84
N HIS A 90 -6.37 8.88 -7.93
CA HIS A 90 -6.36 7.43 -7.77
C HIS A 90 -6.82 6.69 -9.03
N ASP A 91 -5.97 5.79 -9.51
CA ASP A 91 -6.25 4.89 -10.62
C ASP A 91 -7.19 3.77 -10.15
N VAL A 92 -6.87 3.10 -9.04
CA VAL A 92 -7.72 2.06 -8.45
C VAL A 92 -7.93 2.30 -6.95
N VAL A 93 -9.19 2.13 -6.51
CA VAL A 93 -9.52 2.07 -5.08
C VAL A 93 -10.01 0.66 -4.77
N ARG A 94 -9.35 0.02 -3.80
CA ARG A 94 -9.77 -1.28 -3.28
C ARG A 94 -10.78 -1.10 -2.16
N THR A 95 -11.94 -1.75 -2.30
CA THR A 95 -12.99 -1.77 -1.30
C THR A 95 -13.39 -3.19 -0.94
N TRP A 96 -13.78 -3.37 0.31
CA TRP A 96 -14.21 -4.66 0.85
C TRP A 96 -15.70 -4.82 0.69
N ILE A 97 -16.14 -5.96 0.18
CA ILE A 97 -17.52 -6.40 0.27
C ILE A 97 -17.49 -7.84 0.71
N GLN A 98 -17.64 -8.11 2.01
CA GLN A 98 -17.85 -9.49 2.43
C GLN A 98 -19.26 -9.88 2.03
N VAL A 99 -19.45 -11.03 1.41
CA VAL A 99 -20.74 -11.43 0.85
C VAL A 99 -21.83 -11.60 1.91
N ARG A 100 -21.44 -11.75 3.20
CA ARG A 100 -22.38 -11.70 4.34
C ARG A 100 -23.04 -10.33 4.55
N TYR A 101 -22.44 -9.27 4.00
CA TYR A 101 -23.03 -7.93 3.95
C TYR A 101 -23.88 -7.70 2.69
N VAL A 102 -24.16 -8.78 1.97
CA VAL A 102 -25.08 -8.81 0.84
C VAL A 102 -26.18 -9.85 1.09
N TYR A 103 -25.80 -10.99 1.68
CA TYR A 103 -26.68 -12.10 1.98
C TYR A 103 -26.67 -12.43 3.46
N ASN A 104 -27.86 -12.51 4.06
CA ASN A 104 -28.06 -12.90 5.44
C ASN A 104 -29.23 -13.88 5.56
N ASN A 105 -28.92 -15.18 5.76
CA ASN A 105 -29.87 -16.25 6.10
C ASN A 105 -31.14 -16.29 5.22
N GLY A 106 -30.96 -16.15 3.90
CA GLY A 106 -32.04 -16.17 2.91
C GLY A 106 -32.47 -14.80 2.40
N ASN A 107 -32.06 -13.72 3.07
CA ASN A 107 -32.36 -12.36 2.66
C ASN A 107 -31.17 -11.76 1.91
N VAL A 108 -31.44 -11.19 0.73
CA VAL A 108 -30.47 -10.40 -0.02
C VAL A 108 -30.75 -8.92 0.22
N ASP A 109 -29.79 -8.23 0.83
CA ASP A 109 -29.73 -6.77 0.94
C ASP A 109 -28.30 -6.33 0.62
N TYR A 110 -28.13 -5.66 -0.51
CA TYR A 110 -26.84 -5.19 -1.02
C TYR A 110 -26.21 -4.08 -0.16
N ASN A 111 -26.88 -3.60 0.90
CA ASN A 111 -26.39 -2.54 1.76
C ASN A 111 -26.41 -2.88 3.26
N TYR A 112 -26.25 -4.16 3.63
CA TYR A 112 -26.08 -4.47 5.06
C TYR A 112 -24.88 -3.71 5.65
N PRO A 113 -25.01 -3.18 6.88
CA PRO A 113 -23.95 -2.40 7.50
C PRO A 113 -22.79 -3.29 7.95
N TYR A 114 -21.56 -2.80 7.80
CA TYR A 114 -20.39 -3.42 8.40
C TYR A 114 -20.52 -3.45 9.92
N GLU A 115 -20.27 -4.61 10.53
CA GLU A 115 -20.30 -4.79 11.99
C GLU A 115 -19.37 -3.79 12.72
N SER A 116 -18.24 -3.44 12.10
CA SER A 116 -17.21 -2.59 12.71
C SER A 116 -17.48 -1.09 12.66
N SER A 117 -18.33 -0.60 11.76
CA SER A 117 -18.52 0.84 11.53
C SER A 117 -19.98 1.28 11.41
N GLY A 118 -20.91 0.34 11.20
CA GLY A 118 -22.31 0.64 10.92
C GLY A 118 -22.56 1.19 9.51
N VAL A 119 -21.52 1.33 8.68
CA VAL A 119 -21.65 1.85 7.30
C VAL A 119 -22.17 0.76 6.38
N GLY A 120 -23.20 1.07 5.60
CA GLY A 120 -23.72 0.18 4.56
C GLY A 120 -22.66 -0.20 3.52
N ALA A 121 -22.62 -1.47 3.12
CA ALA A 121 -21.65 -1.96 2.15
C ALA A 121 -21.73 -1.24 0.79
N GLU A 122 -22.95 -1.00 0.30
CA GLU A 122 -23.19 -0.22 -0.91
C GLU A 122 -22.91 1.28 -0.71
N ASP A 123 -23.19 1.84 0.47
CA ASP A 123 -22.86 3.24 0.75
C ASP A 123 -21.36 3.51 0.67
N ALA A 124 -20.54 2.61 1.21
CA ALA A 124 -19.09 2.66 1.06
C ALA A 124 -18.66 2.50 -0.41
N LEU A 125 -19.19 1.49 -1.11
CA LEU A 125 -18.89 1.25 -2.52
C LEU A 125 -19.24 2.47 -3.39
N ARG A 126 -20.41 3.07 -3.18
CA ARG A 126 -20.85 4.30 -3.86
C ARG A 126 -19.86 5.43 -3.67
N PHE A 127 -19.39 5.64 -2.45
CA PHE A 127 -18.40 6.68 -2.16
C PHE A 127 -17.11 6.44 -2.95
N TYR A 128 -16.51 5.25 -2.84
CA TYR A 128 -15.22 4.96 -3.46
C TYR A 128 -15.29 4.87 -4.98
N ALA A 129 -16.40 4.38 -5.54
CA ALA A 129 -16.68 4.43 -6.97
C ALA A 129 -16.77 5.87 -7.51
N SER A 130 -17.18 6.86 -6.69
CA SER A 130 -17.21 8.27 -7.09
C SER A 130 -15.86 9.00 -7.01
N ALA A 131 -14.86 8.37 -6.40
CA ALA A 131 -13.57 8.97 -6.07
C ALA A 131 -12.39 8.36 -6.86
N GLY A 132 -12.44 7.08 -7.22
CA GLY A 132 -11.42 6.40 -8.02
C GLY A 132 -11.81 6.25 -9.49
N LYS A 133 -10.82 6.16 -10.39
CA LYS A 133 -11.07 5.87 -11.82
C LYS A 133 -11.60 4.45 -12.00
N GLN A 134 -11.10 3.51 -11.22
CA GLN A 134 -11.55 2.12 -11.19
C GLN A 134 -11.70 1.63 -9.75
N VAL A 135 -12.50 0.58 -9.57
CA VAL A 135 -12.69 -0.09 -8.27
C VAL A 135 -12.29 -1.56 -8.37
N LEU A 136 -11.50 -1.99 -7.38
CA LEU A 136 -11.27 -3.40 -7.05
C LEU A 136 -12.15 -3.77 -5.86
N VAL A 137 -13.02 -4.76 -6.03
CA VAL A 137 -13.87 -5.27 -4.96
C VAL A 137 -13.24 -6.54 -4.39
N ALA A 138 -12.76 -6.47 -3.16
CA ALA A 138 -12.37 -7.63 -2.37
C ALA A 138 -13.65 -8.33 -1.88
N LEU A 139 -14.13 -9.26 -2.69
CA LEU A 139 -15.40 -9.96 -2.50
C LEU A 139 -15.14 -11.25 -1.71
N SER A 140 -15.30 -11.21 -0.38
CA SER A 140 -14.95 -12.35 0.48
C SER A 140 -16.16 -13.12 0.99
N ALA A 141 -16.14 -14.44 0.80
CA ALA A 141 -17.13 -15.36 1.34
C ALA A 141 -16.78 -15.93 2.72
N TYR A 142 -15.54 -15.72 3.19
CA TYR A 142 -15.00 -16.50 4.28
C TYR A 142 -15.23 -15.84 5.65
N ASN A 143 -15.99 -16.53 6.51
CA ASN A 143 -15.76 -16.57 7.95
C ASN A 143 -16.43 -17.84 8.55
N PRO A 144 -15.66 -18.88 8.93
CA PRO A 144 -16.20 -20.14 9.46
C PRO A 144 -16.88 -19.99 10.83
N THR A 145 -16.72 -18.85 11.49
CA THR A 145 -17.36 -18.54 12.78
C THR A 145 -18.65 -17.73 12.63
N SER A 146 -19.03 -17.39 11.41
CA SER A 146 -20.24 -16.59 11.16
C SER A 146 -21.50 -17.41 11.41
N GLN A 147 -22.45 -16.83 12.15
CA GLN A 147 -23.82 -17.35 12.28
C GLN A 147 -24.62 -17.33 10.95
N TRP A 148 -24.08 -16.67 9.91
CA TRP A 148 -24.72 -16.50 8.61
C TRP A 148 -24.37 -17.67 7.69
N LYS A 149 -25.38 -18.41 7.23
CA LYS A 149 -25.17 -19.53 6.30
C LYS A 149 -25.24 -19.04 4.87
N LEU A 150 -24.12 -19.01 4.15
CA LEU A 150 -24.11 -18.69 2.73
C LEU A 150 -24.81 -19.78 1.90
N PRO A 151 -25.38 -19.43 0.74
CA PRO A 151 -25.83 -20.42 -0.23
C PRO A 151 -24.71 -21.41 -0.55
N GLN A 152 -25.06 -22.62 -0.96
CA GLN A 152 -24.12 -23.69 -1.27
C GLN A 152 -24.26 -24.11 -2.73
N GLY A 153 -23.22 -24.70 -3.30
CA GLY A 153 -23.28 -25.24 -4.67
C GLY A 153 -23.59 -24.17 -5.72
N GLU A 154 -24.43 -24.52 -6.69
CA GLU A 154 -24.85 -23.64 -7.79
C GLU A 154 -25.62 -22.39 -7.32
N ALA A 155 -26.34 -22.50 -6.18
CA ALA A 155 -27.03 -21.35 -5.60
C ALA A 155 -26.04 -20.26 -5.17
N PHE A 156 -24.85 -20.65 -4.73
CA PHE A 156 -23.78 -19.71 -4.39
C PHE A 156 -23.23 -19.01 -5.64
N GLU A 157 -23.00 -19.75 -6.73
CA GLU A 157 -22.53 -19.18 -7.99
C GLU A 157 -23.55 -18.21 -8.59
N THR A 158 -24.84 -18.56 -8.50
CA THR A 158 -25.95 -17.70 -8.94
C THR A 158 -26.01 -16.41 -8.12
N PHE A 159 -25.92 -16.54 -6.79
CA PHE A 159 -25.87 -15.40 -5.88
C PHE A 159 -24.67 -14.47 -6.17
N LEU A 160 -23.46 -15.03 -6.38
CA LEU A 160 -22.29 -14.25 -6.76
C LEU A 160 -22.51 -13.52 -8.08
N LYS A 161 -23.01 -14.21 -9.12
CA LYS A 161 -23.31 -13.61 -10.42
C LYS A 161 -24.28 -12.43 -10.27
N GLU A 162 -25.40 -12.63 -9.59
CA GLU A 162 -26.41 -11.58 -9.39
C GLU A 162 -25.85 -10.38 -8.62
N THR A 163 -25.03 -10.64 -7.62
CA THR A 163 -24.32 -9.59 -6.86
C THR A 163 -23.38 -8.78 -7.75
N LEU A 164 -22.60 -9.45 -8.58
CA LEU A 164 -21.69 -8.79 -9.52
C LEU A 164 -22.45 -7.95 -10.55
N VAL A 165 -23.53 -8.50 -11.12
CA VAL A 165 -24.40 -7.77 -12.06
C VAL A 165 -25.01 -6.53 -11.41
N TYR A 166 -25.53 -6.67 -10.19
CA TYR A 166 -26.13 -5.57 -9.44
C TYR A 166 -25.14 -4.41 -9.25
N TYR A 167 -23.98 -4.69 -8.65
CA TYR A 167 -23.00 -3.65 -8.36
C TYR A 167 -22.37 -3.06 -9.62
N LYS A 168 -22.03 -3.87 -10.64
CA LYS A 168 -21.47 -3.36 -11.90
C LYS A 168 -22.46 -2.48 -12.66
N THR A 169 -23.76 -2.78 -12.58
CA THR A 169 -24.81 -1.94 -13.19
C THR A 169 -24.88 -0.56 -12.54
N LYS A 170 -24.79 -0.51 -11.20
CA LYS A 170 -24.82 0.76 -10.45
C LYS A 170 -23.49 1.52 -10.49
N TYR A 171 -22.37 0.80 -10.54
CA TYR A 171 -21.02 1.34 -10.46
C TYR A 171 -20.18 0.80 -11.64
N PRO A 172 -20.32 1.37 -12.84
CA PRO A 172 -19.69 0.86 -14.06
C PRO A 172 -18.16 0.82 -14.03
N ASN A 173 -17.52 1.59 -13.15
CA ASN A 173 -16.07 1.60 -12.96
C ASN A 173 -15.54 0.48 -12.05
N ILE A 174 -16.39 -0.43 -11.54
CA ILE A 174 -15.91 -1.70 -10.99
C ILE A 174 -15.22 -2.48 -12.10
N ARG A 175 -13.93 -2.76 -11.92
CA ARG A 175 -13.09 -3.44 -12.92
C ARG A 175 -12.55 -4.77 -12.43
N PHE A 176 -12.23 -4.88 -11.14
CA PHE A 176 -11.55 -6.05 -10.59
C PHE A 176 -12.37 -6.68 -9.48
N ILE A 177 -12.45 -8.01 -9.48
CA ILE A 177 -13.03 -8.83 -8.42
C ILE A 177 -11.92 -9.68 -7.81
N GLN A 178 -11.60 -9.40 -6.54
CA GLN A 178 -10.63 -10.16 -5.78
C GLN A 178 -11.32 -11.23 -4.93
N VAL A 179 -10.86 -12.48 -5.08
CA VAL A 179 -11.52 -13.65 -4.50
C VAL A 179 -11.04 -13.90 -3.07
N GLY A 180 -11.63 -13.16 -2.15
CA GLY A 180 -11.30 -13.22 -0.73
C GLY A 180 -10.07 -12.41 -0.35
N ASN A 181 -9.73 -12.47 0.93
CA ASN A 181 -8.63 -11.72 1.51
C ASN A 181 -7.83 -12.63 2.44
N GLU A 182 -6.52 -12.73 2.18
CA GLU A 182 -5.57 -13.42 3.05
C GLU A 182 -6.04 -14.84 3.44
N PRO A 183 -6.44 -15.68 2.47
CA PRO A 183 -6.88 -17.05 2.77
C PRO A 183 -5.79 -17.85 3.49
N ASP A 184 -4.53 -17.55 3.20
CA ASP A 184 -3.34 -18.12 3.82
C ASP A 184 -3.10 -17.68 5.27
N ALA A 185 -3.73 -16.60 5.75
CA ALA A 185 -3.68 -16.20 7.15
C ALA A 185 -4.72 -16.91 8.04
N GLY A 186 -5.74 -17.53 7.43
CA GLY A 186 -6.83 -18.22 8.12
C GLY A 186 -6.69 -19.74 8.19
N ASP A 187 -5.48 -20.27 7.98
CA ASP A 187 -5.20 -21.71 7.81
C ASP A 187 -6.04 -22.37 6.70
N GLU A 188 -6.55 -21.58 5.74
CA GLU A 188 -7.29 -22.13 4.61
C GLU A 188 -6.34 -22.95 3.73
N THR A 189 -6.79 -24.12 3.29
CA THR A 189 -5.97 -25.01 2.45
C THR A 189 -6.38 -24.90 1.00
N MET A 190 -5.53 -25.35 0.06
CA MET A 190 -5.93 -25.40 -1.35
C MET A 190 -7.16 -26.28 -1.61
N ALA A 191 -7.38 -27.31 -0.77
CA ALA A 191 -8.54 -28.18 -0.86
C ALA A 191 -9.87 -27.44 -0.58
N THR A 192 -9.83 -26.32 0.14
CA THR A 192 -11.00 -25.48 0.43
C THR A 192 -11.00 -24.21 -0.43
N TYR A 193 -9.85 -23.57 -0.58
CA TYR A 193 -9.71 -22.31 -1.28
C TYR A 193 -9.93 -22.44 -2.80
N TYR A 194 -9.31 -23.42 -3.46
CA TYR A 194 -9.38 -23.52 -4.91
C TYR A 194 -10.81 -23.85 -5.41
N PRO A 195 -11.57 -24.78 -4.80
CA PRO A 195 -12.98 -24.96 -5.15
C PRO A 195 -13.82 -23.69 -4.98
N MET A 196 -13.52 -22.84 -3.99
CA MET A 196 -14.17 -21.55 -3.84
C MET A 196 -13.80 -20.62 -5.01
N TYR A 197 -12.51 -20.52 -5.34
CA TYR A 197 -12.03 -19.77 -6.50
C TYR A 197 -12.71 -20.16 -7.80
N GLN A 198 -12.97 -21.46 -8.01
CA GLN A 198 -13.71 -21.95 -9.18
C GLN A 198 -15.10 -21.33 -9.31
N ARG A 199 -15.83 -21.24 -8.20
CA ARG A 199 -17.16 -20.63 -8.17
C ARG A 199 -17.11 -19.15 -8.54
N TYR A 200 -16.09 -18.44 -8.08
CA TYR A 200 -15.92 -17.03 -8.38
C TYR A 200 -15.60 -16.78 -9.86
N TYR A 201 -14.66 -17.49 -10.48
CA TYR A 201 -14.36 -17.24 -11.89
C TYR A 201 -15.55 -17.59 -12.79
N ARG A 202 -16.31 -18.64 -12.45
CA ARG A 202 -17.55 -18.99 -13.17
C ARG A 202 -18.61 -17.90 -13.04
N ALA A 203 -18.80 -17.38 -11.82
CA ALA A 203 -19.74 -16.27 -11.58
C ALA A 203 -19.31 -14.99 -12.32
N VAL A 204 -18.02 -14.65 -12.33
CA VAL A 204 -17.48 -13.49 -13.09
C VAL A 204 -17.70 -13.68 -14.59
N ASN A 205 -17.40 -14.85 -15.14
CA ASN A 205 -17.66 -15.17 -16.55
C ASN A 205 -19.15 -15.07 -16.89
N ALA A 206 -20.03 -15.60 -16.04
CA ALA A 206 -21.48 -15.54 -16.23
C ALA A 206 -22.04 -14.12 -16.11
N ALA A 207 -21.48 -13.28 -15.23
CA ALA A 207 -21.85 -11.87 -15.12
C ALA A 207 -21.42 -11.08 -16.36
N ASN A 208 -20.18 -11.28 -16.81
CA ASN A 208 -19.68 -10.69 -18.06
C ASN A 208 -20.57 -11.06 -19.25
N ALA A 209 -20.91 -12.35 -19.40
CA ALA A 209 -21.79 -12.81 -20.48
C ALA A 209 -23.21 -12.23 -20.38
N ALA A 210 -23.82 -12.24 -19.19
CA ALA A 210 -25.17 -11.72 -18.97
C ALA A 210 -25.28 -10.22 -19.26
N MET A 211 -24.21 -9.46 -19.02
CA MET A 211 -24.14 -8.02 -19.25
C MET A 211 -23.55 -7.65 -20.63
N GLY A 212 -23.12 -8.63 -21.44
CA GLY A 212 -22.46 -8.39 -22.72
C GLY A 212 -21.10 -7.68 -22.60
N LEU A 213 -20.41 -7.79 -21.46
CA LEU A 213 -19.14 -7.12 -21.21
C LEU A 213 -17.99 -7.83 -21.94
N GLY A 214 -17.12 -7.06 -22.58
CA GLY A 214 -15.99 -7.54 -23.36
C GLY A 214 -14.92 -6.45 -23.52
N ASN A 215 -13.70 -6.82 -23.87
CA ASN A 215 -12.59 -5.86 -24.01
C ASN A 215 -12.38 -4.99 -22.73
N GLY A 216 -12.39 -3.66 -22.87
CA GLY A 216 -12.03 -2.69 -21.84
C GLY A 216 -13.00 -2.55 -20.65
N ASP A 217 -14.20 -3.12 -20.70
CA ASP A 217 -15.22 -2.97 -19.64
C ASP A 217 -15.50 -4.24 -18.81
N ARG A 218 -14.98 -5.40 -19.27
CA ARG A 218 -15.04 -6.71 -18.61
C ARG A 218 -14.69 -6.66 -17.11
N LEU A 219 -15.37 -7.42 -16.28
CA LEU A 219 -14.91 -7.72 -14.93
C LEU A 219 -13.71 -8.66 -15.01
N LEU A 220 -12.58 -8.22 -14.46
CA LEU A 220 -11.35 -8.99 -14.32
C LEU A 220 -11.33 -9.69 -12.96
N ILE A 221 -10.83 -10.92 -12.91
CA ILE A 221 -10.74 -11.70 -11.67
C ILE A 221 -9.30 -11.88 -11.21
N THR A 222 -9.11 -11.77 -9.90
CA THR A 222 -7.82 -12.00 -9.24
C THR A 222 -7.90 -13.19 -8.28
N ASN A 223 -6.78 -13.79 -7.91
CA ASN A 223 -6.74 -14.62 -6.71
C ASN A 223 -7.08 -13.77 -5.47
N GLY A 224 -7.29 -14.40 -4.33
CA GLY A 224 -7.36 -13.72 -3.04
C GLY A 224 -5.99 -13.13 -2.73
N ALA A 225 -5.95 -12.04 -1.99
CA ALA A 225 -4.68 -11.43 -1.64
C ALA A 225 -3.90 -12.33 -0.67
N PHE A 226 -2.96 -13.14 -1.18
CA PHE A 226 -2.08 -13.95 -0.35
C PHE A 226 -1.15 -13.03 0.45
N THR A 227 -0.82 -13.33 1.70
CA THR A 227 -0.13 -12.39 2.59
C THR A 227 1.15 -12.97 3.17
N SER A 228 1.67 -12.37 4.25
CA SER A 228 2.94 -12.67 4.93
C SER A 228 4.15 -11.91 4.35
N ASN A 229 5.33 -12.53 4.46
CA ASN A 229 6.54 -12.16 3.74
C ASN A 229 6.56 -12.85 2.36
N THR A 230 7.48 -12.44 1.49
CA THR A 230 7.52 -12.91 0.10
C THR A 230 7.70 -14.43 -0.01
N VAL A 231 8.50 -15.03 0.87
CA VAL A 231 8.78 -16.48 0.83
C VAL A 231 7.52 -17.28 1.17
N ASN A 232 6.85 -16.94 2.26
CA ASN A 232 5.65 -17.64 2.72
C ASN A 232 4.48 -17.42 1.75
N MET A 233 4.33 -16.20 1.24
CA MET A 233 3.34 -15.87 0.21
C MET A 233 3.51 -16.76 -1.02
N LEU A 234 4.75 -16.90 -1.53
CA LEU A 234 5.05 -17.74 -2.69
C LEU A 234 4.84 -19.23 -2.42
N GLN A 235 5.07 -19.70 -1.18
CA GLN A 235 4.79 -21.08 -0.82
C GLN A 235 3.30 -21.41 -0.93
N TYR A 236 2.42 -20.50 -0.47
CA TYR A 236 0.98 -20.67 -0.64
C TYR A 236 0.56 -20.53 -2.10
N ALA A 237 1.15 -19.55 -2.81
CA ALA A 237 0.91 -19.33 -4.22
C ALA A 237 1.25 -20.55 -5.09
N ASP A 238 2.32 -21.29 -4.78
CA ASP A 238 2.71 -22.50 -5.51
C ASP A 238 1.58 -23.54 -5.53
N GLY A 239 0.91 -23.74 -4.39
CA GLY A 239 -0.25 -24.63 -4.29
C GLY A 239 -1.44 -24.16 -5.12
N PHE A 240 -1.71 -22.84 -5.12
CA PHE A 240 -2.77 -22.26 -5.94
C PHE A 240 -2.47 -22.37 -7.44
N LEU A 241 -1.26 -22.06 -7.86
CA LEU A 241 -0.83 -22.13 -9.26
C LEU A 241 -0.84 -23.57 -9.77
N ALA A 242 -0.45 -24.55 -8.95
CA ALA A 242 -0.55 -25.96 -9.29
C ALA A 242 -2.02 -26.40 -9.50
N ALA A 243 -2.92 -26.03 -8.58
CA ALA A 243 -4.34 -26.32 -8.71
C ALA A 243 -4.95 -25.62 -9.93
N TYR A 244 -4.59 -24.36 -10.18
CA TYR A 244 -5.01 -23.60 -11.35
C TYR A 244 -4.54 -24.23 -12.65
N ALA A 245 -3.28 -24.67 -12.74
CA ALA A 245 -2.75 -25.33 -13.92
C ALA A 245 -3.46 -26.67 -14.21
N ALA A 246 -3.75 -27.46 -13.17
CA ALA A 246 -4.40 -28.76 -13.27
C ALA A 246 -5.91 -28.70 -13.58
N ASP A 247 -6.56 -27.55 -13.40
CA ASP A 247 -7.99 -27.38 -13.65
C ASP A 247 -8.33 -27.55 -15.15
N PRO A 248 -9.15 -28.54 -15.54
CA PRO A 248 -9.45 -28.79 -16.95
C PRO A 248 -10.46 -27.81 -17.55
N ASP A 249 -11.08 -26.94 -16.75
CA ASP A 249 -12.11 -26.00 -17.21
C ASP A 249 -11.51 -25.00 -18.20
N PRO A 250 -11.89 -25.04 -19.49
CA PRO A 250 -11.33 -24.13 -20.50
C PRO A 250 -11.77 -22.67 -20.28
N ALA A 251 -12.77 -22.44 -19.42
CA ALA A 251 -13.23 -21.11 -19.05
C ALA A 251 -12.53 -20.57 -17.79
N LYS A 252 -11.61 -21.32 -17.15
CA LYS A 252 -10.83 -20.82 -16.00
C LYS A 252 -10.09 -19.53 -16.39
N ARG A 253 -10.06 -18.56 -15.47
CA ARG A 253 -9.42 -17.25 -15.69
C ARG A 253 -8.75 -16.76 -14.42
N LEU A 254 -7.53 -16.26 -14.58
CA LEU A 254 -6.78 -15.48 -13.61
C LEU A 254 -6.22 -14.30 -14.39
N ASP A 255 -6.78 -13.10 -14.19
CA ASP A 255 -6.43 -11.92 -14.98
C ASP A 255 -5.34 -11.08 -14.32
N VAL A 256 -5.26 -11.10 -12.99
CA VAL A 256 -4.24 -10.39 -12.19
C VAL A 256 -3.87 -11.25 -11.00
N PHE A 257 -2.58 -11.32 -10.68
CA PHE A 257 -2.10 -11.91 -9.43
C PHE A 257 -2.06 -10.85 -8.34
N THR A 258 -2.68 -11.11 -7.19
CA THR A 258 -2.71 -10.18 -6.06
C THR A 258 -2.08 -10.78 -4.82
N PHE A 259 -1.37 -9.95 -4.07
CA PHE A 259 -0.84 -10.31 -2.75
C PHE A 259 -0.79 -9.09 -1.83
N HIS A 260 -0.63 -9.34 -0.53
CA HIS A 260 -0.31 -8.36 0.48
C HIS A 260 1.11 -8.58 0.98
N VAL A 261 1.79 -7.51 1.39
CA VAL A 261 3.13 -7.63 1.95
C VAL A 261 3.32 -6.78 3.19
N TYR A 262 3.49 -7.45 4.32
CA TYR A 262 3.76 -6.82 5.61
C TYR A 262 5.11 -7.20 6.20
N GLY A 263 5.82 -8.13 5.56
CA GLY A 263 7.19 -8.48 5.89
C GLY A 263 8.24 -7.49 5.35
N GLU A 264 9.49 -7.96 5.34
CA GLU A 264 10.65 -7.27 4.75
C GLU A 264 10.93 -5.88 5.36
N THR A 265 10.45 -5.64 6.58
CA THR A 265 10.62 -4.37 7.29
C THR A 265 12.09 -4.02 7.54
N ASP A 266 12.93 -5.02 7.81
CA ASP A 266 14.37 -4.86 8.05
C ASP A 266 15.25 -5.10 6.82
N ARG A 267 14.63 -5.51 5.72
CA ARG A 267 15.29 -5.89 4.46
C ARG A 267 14.43 -5.55 3.24
N PRO A 268 13.94 -4.30 3.11
CA PRO A 268 13.02 -3.94 2.03
C PRO A 268 13.61 -4.14 0.63
N ALA A 269 14.94 -4.15 0.47
CA ALA A 269 15.57 -4.44 -0.82
C ALA A 269 15.21 -5.82 -1.39
N GLN A 270 14.81 -6.78 -0.53
CA GLN A 270 14.33 -8.10 -0.99
C GLN A 270 13.02 -8.04 -1.77
N LEU A 271 12.30 -6.92 -1.72
CA LEU A 271 11.11 -6.71 -2.55
C LEU A 271 11.47 -6.38 -4.00
N GLY A 272 12.73 -6.01 -4.29
CA GLY A 272 13.19 -5.64 -5.63
C GLY A 272 13.17 -6.79 -6.64
N ASP A 273 13.03 -8.05 -6.20
CA ASP A 273 12.95 -9.22 -7.07
C ASP A 273 11.59 -9.93 -7.04
N VAL A 274 10.60 -9.40 -6.31
CA VAL A 274 9.35 -10.14 -6.04
C VAL A 274 8.60 -10.49 -7.31
N ARG A 275 8.56 -9.57 -8.28
CA ARG A 275 7.91 -9.78 -9.57
C ARG A 275 8.53 -10.95 -10.33
N GLN A 276 9.87 -10.96 -10.45
CA GLN A 276 10.59 -12.05 -11.11
C GLN A 276 10.31 -13.40 -10.44
N ARG A 277 10.20 -13.42 -9.11
CA ARG A 277 9.90 -14.64 -8.36
C ARG A 277 8.47 -15.13 -8.58
N ILE A 278 7.50 -14.23 -8.68
CA ILE A 278 6.12 -14.55 -9.05
C ILE A 278 6.06 -15.10 -10.48
N ASP A 279 6.71 -14.44 -11.44
CA ASP A 279 6.77 -14.90 -12.84
C ASP A 279 7.44 -16.28 -12.94
N ALA A 280 8.51 -16.53 -12.19
CA ALA A 280 9.17 -17.83 -12.14
C ALA A 280 8.25 -18.91 -11.53
N ALA A 281 7.47 -18.57 -10.50
CA ALA A 281 6.49 -19.48 -9.91
C ALA A 281 5.36 -19.81 -10.91
N MET A 282 4.87 -18.83 -11.68
CA MET A 282 3.91 -19.06 -12.76
C MET A 282 4.49 -19.96 -13.86
N ALA A 283 5.70 -19.65 -14.33
CA ALA A 283 6.38 -20.41 -15.38
C ALA A 283 6.63 -21.87 -14.99
N LYS A 284 6.95 -22.15 -13.71
CA LYS A 284 7.09 -23.52 -13.17
C LYS A 284 5.85 -24.39 -13.42
N HIS A 285 4.66 -23.78 -13.45
CA HIS A 285 3.37 -24.46 -13.70
C HIS A 285 2.88 -24.29 -15.15
N GLY A 286 3.73 -23.80 -16.05
CA GLY A 286 3.38 -23.57 -17.47
C GLY A 286 2.40 -22.41 -17.68
N LEU A 287 2.31 -21.49 -16.72
CA LEU A 287 1.41 -20.33 -16.77
C LEU A 287 2.17 -19.10 -17.29
N PRO A 288 1.51 -18.22 -18.06
CA PRO A 288 2.12 -16.98 -18.52
C PRO A 288 2.24 -15.97 -17.38
N SER A 289 3.19 -15.04 -17.51
CA SER A 289 3.21 -13.82 -16.72
C SER A 289 1.94 -13.01 -16.95
N ILE A 290 1.34 -12.55 -15.86
CA ILE A 290 0.15 -11.68 -15.85
C ILE A 290 0.43 -10.44 -15.00
N PRO A 291 -0.40 -9.39 -15.07
CA PRO A 291 -0.27 -8.25 -14.17
C PRO A 291 -0.27 -8.69 -12.70
N THR A 292 0.52 -7.99 -11.87
CA THR A 292 0.68 -8.27 -10.45
C THR A 292 0.36 -7.03 -9.63
N PHE A 293 -0.58 -7.13 -8.68
CA PHE A 293 -0.92 -6.04 -7.76
C PHE A 293 -0.57 -6.41 -6.31
N VAL A 294 -0.05 -5.44 -5.58
CA VAL A 294 0.09 -5.49 -4.13
C VAL A 294 -1.11 -4.77 -3.53
N THR A 295 -2.16 -5.52 -3.15
CA THR A 295 -3.46 -4.93 -2.82
C THR A 295 -3.57 -4.35 -1.40
N GLU A 296 -2.58 -4.61 -0.56
CA GLU A 296 -2.27 -3.93 0.70
C GLU A 296 -0.79 -4.13 1.00
N TYR A 297 -0.15 -3.12 1.58
CA TYR A 297 1.18 -3.27 2.14
C TYR A 297 1.34 -2.35 3.33
N GLY A 298 2.32 -2.65 4.16
CA GLY A 298 2.62 -1.83 5.33
C GLY A 298 3.89 -2.32 6.02
N VAL A 299 4.36 -1.53 6.97
CA VAL A 299 5.49 -1.93 7.82
C VAL A 299 5.07 -3.09 8.76
N PHE A 300 3.78 -3.19 9.10
CA PHE A 300 3.20 -4.19 9.98
C PHE A 300 1.84 -4.66 9.49
N GLY A 301 1.58 -5.97 9.57
CA GLY A 301 0.30 -6.61 9.28
C GLY A 301 -0.63 -6.64 10.50
N GLY A 302 -1.91 -6.93 10.27
CA GLY A 302 -2.88 -7.19 11.35
C GLY A 302 -2.94 -6.12 12.44
N SER A 303 -3.22 -6.50 13.68
CA SER A 303 -3.24 -5.57 14.82
C SER A 303 -1.85 -5.36 15.45
N THR A 304 -0.78 -5.82 14.81
CA THR A 304 0.57 -5.85 15.39
C THR A 304 1.07 -4.45 15.75
N ARG A 305 1.43 -4.28 17.03
CA ARG A 305 2.10 -3.11 17.58
C ARG A 305 3.38 -3.58 18.27
N PRO A 306 4.57 -3.43 17.65
CA PRO A 306 5.80 -3.86 18.29
C PRO A 306 6.00 -3.09 19.60
N VAL A 307 6.14 -3.81 20.71
CA VAL A 307 6.21 -3.26 22.09
C VAL A 307 7.23 -2.14 22.26
N ARG A 308 8.30 -2.15 21.46
CA ARG A 308 9.38 -1.15 21.50
C ARG A 308 9.02 0.23 20.95
N PHE A 309 7.91 0.35 20.22
CA PHE A 309 7.49 1.62 19.62
C PHE A 309 6.24 2.15 20.30
N THR A 310 6.24 3.45 20.56
CA THR A 310 5.00 4.18 20.88
C THR A 310 4.17 4.37 19.62
N ASP A 311 2.87 4.63 19.77
CA ASP A 311 2.01 4.95 18.63
C ASP A 311 2.51 6.17 17.83
N ALA A 312 3.03 7.20 18.52
CA ALA A 312 3.63 8.36 17.87
C ALA A 312 4.81 7.95 16.98
N GLN A 313 5.69 7.08 17.48
CA GLN A 313 6.81 6.56 16.69
C GLN A 313 6.33 5.73 15.50
N LEU A 314 5.28 4.91 15.67
CA LEU A 314 4.71 4.12 14.58
C LEU A 314 4.08 5.02 13.49
N VAL A 315 3.36 6.06 13.89
CA VAL A 315 2.75 7.04 12.96
C VAL A 315 3.82 7.81 12.20
N THR A 316 4.92 8.22 12.85
CA THR A 316 6.05 8.88 12.18
C THR A 316 6.86 7.92 11.30
N LEU A 317 6.96 6.64 11.67
CA LEU A 317 7.73 5.63 10.93
C LEU A 317 7.11 5.25 9.58
N GLN A 318 5.78 5.16 9.55
CA GLN A 318 5.03 4.58 8.45
C GLN A 318 5.23 5.23 7.07
N PRO A 319 5.26 6.57 6.93
CA PRO A 319 5.49 7.22 5.65
C PRO A 319 6.78 6.75 4.96
N ALA A 320 7.93 6.84 5.64
CA ALA A 320 9.22 6.42 5.08
C ALA A 320 9.28 4.91 4.83
N GLY A 321 8.69 4.10 5.72
CA GLY A 321 8.66 2.65 5.54
C GLY A 321 7.80 2.22 4.34
N GLN A 322 6.64 2.84 4.15
CA GLN A 322 5.78 2.56 3.01
C GLN A 322 6.40 3.06 1.69
N LEU A 323 6.94 4.29 1.65
CA LEU A 323 7.65 4.76 0.45
C LEU A 323 8.81 3.84 0.06
N THR A 324 9.60 3.35 1.02
CA THR A 324 10.70 2.41 0.75
C THR A 324 10.19 1.10 0.16
N LYS A 325 9.15 0.50 0.76
CA LYS A 325 8.58 -0.75 0.23
C LYS A 325 7.97 -0.55 -1.14
N ALA A 326 7.22 0.52 -1.35
CA ALA A 326 6.62 0.84 -2.64
C ALA A 326 7.67 1.08 -3.72
N LEU A 327 8.80 1.74 -3.39
CA LEU A 327 9.93 1.91 -4.31
C LEU A 327 10.41 0.55 -4.82
N TYR A 328 10.80 -0.36 -3.93
CA TYR A 328 11.30 -1.68 -4.35
C TYR A 328 10.26 -2.52 -5.07
N LEU A 329 8.98 -2.44 -4.67
CA LEU A 329 7.89 -3.13 -5.37
C LEU A 329 7.76 -2.62 -6.82
N TYR A 330 7.74 -1.31 -7.03
CA TYR A 330 7.65 -0.75 -8.38
C TYR A 330 8.91 -1.04 -9.21
N GLU A 331 10.10 -0.94 -8.62
CA GLU A 331 11.36 -1.28 -9.31
C GLU A 331 11.44 -2.77 -9.68
N SER A 332 10.74 -3.64 -8.95
CA SER A 332 10.64 -5.06 -9.33
C SER A 332 9.80 -5.28 -10.60
N GLY A 333 8.90 -4.34 -10.95
CA GLY A 333 7.94 -4.48 -12.04
C GLY A 333 6.54 -4.92 -11.61
N VAL A 334 6.16 -4.69 -10.35
CA VAL A 334 4.76 -4.80 -9.90
C VAL A 334 3.93 -3.71 -10.56
N ASP A 335 2.75 -4.08 -11.07
CA ASP A 335 1.89 -3.21 -11.85
C ASP A 335 1.10 -2.21 -10.99
N GLU A 336 0.75 -2.55 -9.75
CA GLU A 336 0.10 -1.60 -8.84
C GLU A 336 0.37 -1.90 -7.36
N VAL A 337 0.49 -0.86 -6.54
CA VAL A 337 0.75 -0.97 -5.10
C VAL A 337 -0.25 -0.10 -4.33
N PHE A 338 -1.11 -0.74 -3.54
CA PHE A 338 -2.24 -0.11 -2.84
C PHE A 338 -1.86 0.32 -1.43
N ASN A 339 -1.91 1.61 -1.19
CA ASN A 339 -1.63 2.21 0.12
C ASN A 339 -2.64 1.75 1.19
N TRP A 340 -2.14 1.28 2.33
CA TRP A 340 -2.96 0.82 3.45
C TRP A 340 -3.09 1.88 4.55
N ALA A 341 -4.27 2.34 4.93
CA ALA A 341 -5.57 2.47 4.27
C ALA A 341 -5.94 3.97 4.30
N ILE A 342 -6.93 4.40 3.53
CA ILE A 342 -7.47 5.78 3.59
C ILE A 342 -7.79 6.16 5.05
N HIS A 343 -8.44 5.25 5.77
CA HIS A 343 -8.64 5.33 7.21
C HIS A 343 -8.93 3.94 7.80
N HIS A 344 -8.28 3.58 8.92
CA HIS A 344 -8.45 2.28 9.59
C HIS A 344 -9.34 2.36 10.86
N GLY A 345 -9.71 3.53 11.36
CA GLY A 345 -10.60 3.69 12.53
C GLY A 345 -9.99 3.37 13.90
N SER A 346 -9.08 2.40 13.99
CA SER A 346 -8.50 1.91 15.26
C SER A 346 -6.97 1.88 15.30
N LEU A 347 -6.31 2.02 14.14
CA LEU A 347 -4.87 1.94 13.98
C LEU A 347 -4.38 3.19 13.22
N PRO A 348 -4.03 4.29 13.92
CA PRO A 348 -3.70 5.57 13.28
C PRO A 348 -2.46 5.46 12.38
N MET A 349 -1.49 4.63 12.75
CA MET A 349 -0.28 4.38 11.95
C MET A 349 -0.58 3.71 10.60
N LYS A 350 -1.78 3.17 10.40
CA LYS A 350 -2.23 2.62 9.11
C LYS A 350 -3.17 3.56 8.37
N SER A 351 -3.34 4.80 8.79
CA SER A 351 -4.34 5.69 8.21
C SER A 351 -3.66 6.81 7.43
N GLN A 352 -4.12 7.07 6.21
CA GLN A 352 -3.77 8.28 5.49
C GLN A 352 -4.39 9.50 6.18
N LEU A 353 -5.63 9.36 6.66
CA LEU A 353 -6.41 10.44 7.28
C LEU A 353 -6.69 10.18 8.76
N ALA A 354 -6.47 11.21 9.58
CA ALA A 354 -6.92 11.27 10.97
C ALA A 354 -8.42 11.50 11.09
N ASN A 355 -9.00 12.24 10.15
CA ASN A 355 -10.44 12.52 10.10
C ASN A 355 -10.94 12.49 8.65
N VAL A 356 -11.87 11.57 8.37
CA VAL A 356 -12.44 11.36 7.03
C VAL A 356 -13.60 12.31 6.67
N GLN A 357 -14.05 13.15 7.60
CA GLN A 357 -15.03 14.20 7.30
C GLN A 357 -14.34 15.48 6.83
N THR A 358 -13.22 15.83 7.45
CA THR A 358 -12.44 17.05 7.15
C THR A 358 -11.23 16.79 6.26
N ALA A 359 -10.96 15.54 5.92
CA ALA A 359 -9.75 15.09 5.21
C ALA A 359 -8.45 15.55 5.88
N THR A 360 -8.42 15.55 7.22
CA THR A 360 -7.21 15.91 7.97
C THR A 360 -6.19 14.77 7.85
N PRO A 361 -5.02 14.99 7.23
CA PRO A 361 -4.06 13.94 6.96
C PRO A 361 -3.21 13.61 8.21
N TYR A 362 -2.93 12.32 8.40
CA TYR A 362 -1.77 11.89 9.17
C TYR A 362 -0.49 12.10 8.36
N PRO A 363 0.71 11.96 8.97
CA PRO A 363 1.98 11.97 8.25
C PRO A 363 1.99 11.15 6.96
N TYR A 364 1.33 9.98 6.97
CA TYR A 364 1.28 9.13 5.78
C TYR A 364 0.46 9.76 4.65
N GLY A 365 -0.71 10.31 4.95
CA GLY A 365 -1.50 11.04 3.95
C GLY A 365 -0.79 12.28 3.40
N ASN A 366 0.00 12.97 4.24
CA ASN A 366 0.87 14.07 3.80
C ASN A 366 1.97 13.58 2.85
N ALA A 367 2.60 12.44 3.13
CA ALA A 367 3.63 11.89 2.24
C ALA A 367 3.07 11.48 0.87
N LEU A 368 1.83 11.01 0.79
CA LEU A 368 1.15 10.75 -0.49
C LEU A 368 0.83 12.03 -1.27
N LEU A 369 0.52 13.15 -0.58
CA LEU A 369 0.41 14.46 -1.24
C LEU A 369 1.76 14.91 -1.82
N LEU A 370 2.86 14.71 -1.09
CA LEU A 370 4.20 14.99 -1.61
C LEU A 370 4.56 14.09 -2.81
N ALA A 371 4.20 12.80 -2.75
CA ALA A 371 4.36 11.89 -3.87
C ALA A 371 3.52 12.29 -5.09
N ARG A 372 2.33 12.85 -4.88
CA ARG A 372 1.51 13.40 -5.97
C ARG A 372 2.17 14.61 -6.65
N GLU A 373 2.77 15.51 -5.87
CA GLU A 373 3.53 16.65 -6.42
C GLU A 373 4.74 16.18 -7.25
N LEU A 374 5.42 15.11 -6.79
CA LEU A 374 6.46 14.43 -7.57
C LEU A 374 5.87 13.86 -8.88
N SER A 375 4.79 13.09 -8.80
CA SER A 375 4.23 12.39 -9.95
C SER A 375 3.62 13.33 -11.00
N ALA A 376 3.14 14.50 -10.59
CA ALA A 376 2.68 15.56 -11.49
C ALA A 376 3.76 16.05 -12.47
N ARG A 377 5.04 15.81 -12.16
CA ARG A 377 6.17 16.11 -13.05
C ARG A 377 6.36 15.08 -14.16
N LYS A 378 5.68 13.92 -14.12
CA LYS A 378 5.63 12.90 -15.18
C LYS A 378 6.95 12.19 -15.53
N THR A 379 8.04 12.91 -15.75
CA THR A 379 9.32 12.35 -16.20
C THR A 379 10.24 12.15 -15.01
N ARG A 380 10.61 10.90 -14.71
CA ARG A 380 11.66 10.57 -13.76
C ARG A 380 12.99 11.12 -14.25
N ILE A 381 13.80 11.65 -13.35
CA ILE A 381 15.19 12.04 -13.61
C ILE A 381 16.11 11.29 -12.64
N SER A 382 17.39 11.17 -13.01
CA SER A 382 18.40 10.49 -12.22
C SER A 382 18.51 11.08 -10.81
N ALA A 383 18.42 10.20 -9.80
CA ALA A 383 18.59 10.54 -8.40
C ALA A 383 19.31 9.40 -7.68
N THR A 384 20.33 9.72 -6.91
CA THR A 384 21.11 8.75 -6.14
C THR A 384 21.25 9.22 -4.71
N SER A 385 21.36 8.26 -3.80
CA SER A 385 21.72 8.50 -2.40
C SER A 385 22.87 7.57 -2.02
N SER A 386 23.89 8.13 -1.39
CA SER A 386 25.02 7.37 -0.84
C SER A 386 24.73 6.78 0.54
N TYR A 387 23.53 6.99 1.08
CA TYR A 387 23.15 6.61 2.43
C TYR A 387 22.09 5.51 2.45
N VAL A 388 22.14 4.55 1.52
CA VAL A 388 21.31 3.33 1.52
C VAL A 388 22.22 2.11 1.63
N ASN A 389 21.97 1.24 2.60
CA ASN A 389 22.72 -0.01 2.75
C ASN A 389 22.16 -1.14 1.86
N SER A 390 22.85 -2.29 1.83
CA SER A 390 22.43 -3.45 1.02
C SER A 390 21.09 -4.07 1.41
N LEU A 391 20.56 -3.75 2.59
CA LEU A 391 19.23 -4.18 3.02
C LEU A 391 18.12 -3.23 2.53
N GLY A 392 18.48 -2.08 1.95
CA GLY A 392 17.54 -1.03 1.55
C GLY A 392 17.14 -0.10 2.69
N ILE A 393 17.91 -0.07 3.78
CA ILE A 393 17.71 0.82 4.92
C ILE A 393 18.59 2.06 4.74
N GLY A 394 18.02 3.23 5.03
CA GLY A 394 18.70 4.53 4.99
C GLY A 394 17.90 5.61 4.24
N THR A 395 18.59 6.55 3.63
CA THR A 395 17.97 7.70 2.96
C THR A 395 17.79 7.44 1.48
N HIS A 396 16.56 7.48 0.99
CA HIS A 396 16.20 7.26 -0.41
C HIS A 396 15.81 8.58 -1.08
N ALA A 397 15.90 8.63 -2.41
CA ALA A 397 15.46 9.78 -3.19
C ALA A 397 14.85 9.33 -4.52
N VAL A 398 13.75 9.98 -4.93
CA VAL A 398 13.20 9.92 -6.29
C VAL A 398 12.96 11.34 -6.77
N ALA A 399 13.37 11.61 -8.00
CA ALA A 399 13.22 12.93 -8.60
C ALA A 399 12.47 12.86 -9.93
N ALA A 400 11.75 13.93 -10.23
CA ALA A 400 11.04 14.08 -11.49
C ALA A 400 10.98 15.54 -11.94
N MET A 401 10.85 15.74 -13.25
CA MET A 401 10.85 17.06 -13.87
C MET A 401 9.81 17.16 -14.98
N LYS A 402 9.15 18.32 -15.06
CA LYS A 402 8.33 18.72 -16.20
C LYS A 402 8.68 20.14 -16.64
N PRO A 403 8.98 20.35 -17.94
CA PRO A 403 9.16 21.69 -18.49
C PRO A 403 7.97 22.61 -18.15
N GLY A 404 8.27 23.84 -17.72
CA GLY A 404 7.30 24.86 -17.29
C GLY A 404 6.73 24.67 -15.88
N ASP A 405 6.85 23.47 -15.33
CA ASP A 405 6.22 23.04 -14.09
C ASP A 405 7.24 22.94 -12.95
N GLY A 406 8.47 22.50 -13.24
CA GLY A 406 9.60 22.48 -12.31
C GLY A 406 10.18 21.09 -12.07
N ILE A 407 11.04 21.00 -11.06
CA ILE A 407 11.67 19.78 -10.56
C ILE A 407 11.11 19.48 -9.17
N ALA A 408 10.87 18.20 -8.88
CA ALA A 408 10.48 17.71 -7.57
C ALA A 408 11.46 16.61 -7.15
N VAL A 409 11.95 16.66 -5.91
CA VAL A 409 12.82 15.63 -5.31
C VAL A 409 12.18 15.17 -4.01
N LEU A 410 11.63 13.97 -3.99
CA LEU A 410 11.09 13.32 -2.80
C LEU A 410 12.20 12.53 -2.13
N VAL A 411 12.46 12.84 -0.86
CA VAL A 411 13.53 12.25 -0.05
C VAL A 411 12.90 11.64 1.20
N TRP A 412 13.34 10.47 1.64
CA TRP A 412 12.90 9.92 2.93
C TRP A 412 13.98 9.11 3.60
N ASN A 413 14.00 9.13 4.93
CA ASN A 413 15.04 8.49 5.73
C ASN A 413 14.51 7.27 6.47
N TYR A 414 14.40 6.12 5.81
CA TYR A 414 13.85 4.92 6.43
C TYR A 414 14.90 4.16 7.24
N HIS A 415 14.73 4.13 8.56
CA HIS A 415 15.47 3.26 9.45
C HIS A 415 14.60 2.13 9.96
N TRP A 416 15.19 1.00 10.37
CA TRP A 416 14.45 -0.03 11.10
C TRP A 416 15.01 -0.20 12.52
N ARG A 417 15.40 -1.42 12.94
CA ARG A 417 15.80 -1.79 14.31
C ARG A 417 17.08 -1.12 14.81
N THR A 418 17.80 -0.42 13.94
CA THR A 418 19.05 0.25 14.25
C THR A 418 18.79 1.67 14.78
N THR A 419 19.04 1.90 16.07
CA THR A 419 19.28 3.24 16.61
C THR A 419 20.62 3.23 17.37
N PRO A 420 21.45 4.28 17.29
CA PRO A 420 21.25 5.53 16.55
C PRO A 420 22.22 5.65 15.37
N THR A 421 21.75 6.14 14.22
CA THR A 421 22.59 7.04 13.43
C THR A 421 21.91 8.39 13.46
N GLN A 422 22.64 9.39 13.94
CA GLN A 422 22.16 10.71 14.31
C GLN A 422 21.28 11.36 13.22
N PRO A 423 20.34 12.24 13.58
CA PRO A 423 19.76 13.18 12.63
C PRO A 423 20.89 13.74 11.76
N GLY A 424 20.74 13.58 10.45
CA GLY A 424 21.77 13.95 9.51
C GLY A 424 21.42 15.30 8.92
N ALA A 425 22.38 16.22 8.92
CA ALA A 425 22.39 17.24 7.89
C ALA A 425 22.60 16.52 6.54
N PHE A 426 21.60 16.58 5.69
CA PHE A 426 21.64 16.15 4.30
C PHE A 426 21.75 17.39 3.41
N ASN A 427 22.34 17.20 2.24
CA ASN A 427 22.32 18.21 1.19
C ASN A 427 21.84 17.53 -0.09
N VAL A 428 20.82 18.11 -0.72
CA VAL A 428 20.32 17.69 -2.03
C VAL A 428 20.98 18.57 -3.08
N HIS A 429 21.93 17.99 -3.80
CA HIS A 429 22.58 18.65 -4.92
C HIS A 429 21.81 18.35 -6.20
N ILE A 430 21.17 19.37 -6.77
CA ILE A 430 20.42 19.28 -8.02
C ILE A 430 21.24 19.96 -9.10
N LYS A 431 21.68 19.21 -10.12
CA LYS A 431 22.48 19.72 -11.25
C LYS A 431 21.79 19.52 -12.59
N GLY A 432 22.33 20.16 -13.62
CA GLY A 432 21.81 20.10 -14.99
C GLY A 432 20.44 20.74 -15.14
N ILE A 433 20.07 21.72 -14.30
CA ILE A 433 18.73 22.32 -14.25
C ILE A 433 18.47 23.10 -15.56
N PRO A 434 17.59 22.61 -16.44
CA PRO A 434 17.33 23.31 -17.69
C PRO A 434 16.47 24.54 -17.44
N ARG A 435 16.77 25.65 -18.12
CA ARG A 435 15.94 26.88 -18.04
C ARG A 435 14.47 26.62 -18.38
N SER A 436 14.18 25.65 -19.25
CA SER A 436 12.83 25.26 -19.63
C SER A 436 12.03 24.66 -18.46
N ALA A 437 12.67 24.09 -17.43
CA ALA A 437 11.97 23.59 -16.24
C ALA A 437 11.45 24.72 -15.35
N VAL A 438 12.22 25.80 -15.20
CA VAL A 438 11.94 26.88 -14.25
C VAL A 438 11.53 28.20 -14.91
N GLY A 439 11.59 28.30 -16.24
CA GLY A 439 10.91 29.31 -17.05
C GLY A 439 11.42 30.76 -16.96
N GLY A 440 12.54 31.04 -16.29
CA GLY A 440 12.98 32.42 -16.08
C GLY A 440 14.40 32.58 -15.55
N SER A 441 14.76 33.83 -15.22
CA SER A 441 16.04 34.21 -14.60
C SER A 441 16.06 34.03 -13.07
N ARG A 442 14.93 33.60 -12.49
CA ARG A 442 14.76 33.36 -11.06
C ARG A 442 14.07 32.02 -10.84
N MET A 443 14.41 31.38 -9.73
CA MET A 443 13.83 30.12 -9.28
C MET A 443 13.32 30.26 -7.85
N ARG A 444 12.37 29.41 -7.47
CA ARG A 444 11.91 29.24 -6.09
C ARG A 444 12.16 27.81 -5.65
N ALA A 445 12.84 27.65 -4.52
CA ALA A 445 12.95 26.39 -3.79
C ALA A 445 11.94 26.38 -2.64
N THR A 446 11.03 25.41 -2.62
CA THR A 446 10.09 25.17 -1.51
C THR A 446 10.38 23.82 -0.91
N VAL A 447 10.56 23.75 0.41
CA VAL A 447 10.82 22.50 1.13
C VAL A 447 9.63 22.18 2.03
N TYR A 448 9.16 20.95 1.95
CA TYR A 448 8.21 20.36 2.90
C TYR A 448 8.92 19.28 3.70
N VAL A 449 8.70 19.23 5.02
CA VAL A 449 9.21 18.16 5.89
C VAL A 449 8.06 17.55 6.68
N ILE A 450 8.04 16.23 6.76
CA ILE A 450 7.15 15.42 7.59
C ILE A 450 8.05 14.64 8.55
N ASP A 451 7.89 14.90 9.84
CA ASP A 451 8.71 14.28 10.90
C ASP A 451 7.91 14.18 12.21
N SER A 452 8.56 13.94 13.34
CA SER A 452 7.92 13.86 14.65
C SER A 452 7.27 15.17 15.14
N LYS A 453 7.59 16.32 14.53
CA LYS A 453 7.18 17.68 14.94
C LYS A 453 6.50 18.50 13.84
N THR A 454 6.73 18.18 12.58
CA THR A 454 6.36 18.97 11.40
C THR A 454 5.40 18.16 10.53
N ASN A 455 4.28 18.78 10.14
CA ASN A 455 3.23 18.14 9.34
C ASN A 455 2.73 16.81 9.94
N ASN A 456 2.61 16.76 11.27
CA ASN A 456 2.24 15.57 12.03
C ASN A 456 1.11 15.86 13.01
N VAL A 457 -0.14 15.70 12.54
CA VAL A 457 -1.33 15.95 13.36
C VAL A 457 -1.44 15.04 14.58
N TYR A 458 -0.76 13.89 14.59
CA TYR A 458 -0.81 12.96 15.71
C TYR A 458 -0.06 13.50 16.93
N THR A 459 1.11 14.11 16.72
CA THR A 459 1.92 14.71 17.79
C THR A 459 1.61 16.19 17.98
N ASN A 460 1.08 16.87 16.97
CA ASN A 460 0.65 18.26 17.02
C ASN A 460 -0.73 18.46 16.34
N PRO A 461 -1.83 18.37 17.10
CA PRO A 461 -3.19 18.47 16.56
C PRO A 461 -3.51 19.77 15.80
N ALA A 462 -2.71 20.83 15.94
CA ALA A 462 -2.90 22.07 15.19
C ALA A 462 -2.45 21.95 13.71
N GLN A 463 -1.57 21.00 13.38
CA GLN A 463 -1.06 20.76 12.03
C GLN A 463 -2.05 19.94 11.20
N THR A 464 -3.18 20.55 10.86
CA THR A 464 -4.30 19.88 10.17
C THR A 464 -4.17 19.84 8.65
N SER A 465 -3.11 20.42 8.09
CA SER A 465 -2.81 20.46 6.66
C SER A 465 -1.30 20.47 6.42
N LEU A 466 -0.90 20.10 5.21
CA LEU A 466 0.48 20.15 4.75
C LEU A 466 0.93 21.60 4.55
N VAL A 467 2.00 22.01 5.22
CA VAL A 467 2.60 23.35 5.12
C VAL A 467 4.09 23.28 4.75
N PRO A 468 4.61 24.24 3.96
CA PRO A 468 6.04 24.33 3.70
C PRO A 468 6.84 24.59 4.99
N SER A 469 7.98 23.93 5.12
CA SER A 469 8.97 24.20 6.17
C SER A 469 9.88 25.37 5.82
N SER A 470 10.15 25.60 4.53
CA SER A 470 10.87 26.78 4.05
C SER A 470 10.52 27.13 2.61
N THR A 471 10.80 28.38 2.23
CA THR A 471 10.73 28.85 0.85
C THR A 471 11.85 29.86 0.61
N THR A 472 12.62 29.67 -0.45
CA THR A 472 13.75 30.54 -0.79
C THR A 472 13.70 30.87 -2.27
N GLU A 473 13.88 32.15 -2.59
CA GLU A 473 13.98 32.59 -3.98
C GLU A 473 15.43 32.91 -4.31
N MET A 474 15.85 32.53 -5.52
CA MET A 474 17.22 32.67 -5.97
C MET A 474 17.28 33.07 -7.45
N ALA A 475 18.44 33.56 -7.88
CA ALA A 475 18.72 33.68 -9.30
C ALA A 475 18.77 32.27 -9.94
N TYR A 476 18.49 32.19 -11.24
CA TYR A 476 18.70 30.96 -11.98
C TYR A 476 20.16 30.51 -11.86
N ALA A 477 20.33 29.22 -11.61
CA ALA A 477 21.60 28.52 -11.63
C ALA A 477 21.36 27.13 -12.25
N GLU A 478 22.36 26.61 -12.96
CA GLU A 478 22.34 25.25 -13.53
C GLU A 478 22.46 24.17 -12.45
N SER A 479 22.89 24.57 -11.24
CA SER A 479 22.96 23.71 -10.06
C SER A 479 22.54 24.46 -8.80
N VAL A 480 21.92 23.75 -7.86
CA VAL A 480 21.52 24.28 -6.55
C VAL A 480 21.74 23.20 -5.48
N ASP A 481 22.23 23.65 -4.32
CA ASP A 481 22.30 22.87 -3.10
C ASP A 481 21.13 23.25 -2.17
N VAL A 482 20.34 22.26 -1.76
CA VAL A 482 19.24 22.45 -0.82
C VAL A 482 19.52 21.66 0.46
N PRO A 483 19.81 22.33 1.59
CA PRO A 483 20.04 21.66 2.86
C PRO A 483 18.73 21.06 3.39
N LEU A 484 18.82 19.86 3.94
CA LEU A 484 17.74 19.16 4.64
C LEU A 484 18.24 18.66 5.98
N ASP A 485 17.42 18.76 7.02
CA ASP A 485 17.66 18.10 8.31
C ASP A 485 16.60 17.02 8.47
N LEU A 486 17.02 15.75 8.39
CA LEU A 486 16.11 14.61 8.44
C LEU A 486 16.44 13.72 9.63
N GLU A 487 15.52 13.69 10.59
CA GLU A 487 15.52 12.66 11.63
C GLU A 487 15.20 11.27 11.03
N PRO A 488 15.41 10.19 11.78
CA PRO A 488 14.93 8.88 11.37
C PRO A 488 13.43 8.90 11.06
N HIS A 489 13.08 8.33 9.92
CA HIS A 489 11.75 8.23 9.33
C HIS A 489 11.13 9.51 8.78
N ALA A 490 11.88 10.61 8.75
CA ALA A 490 11.41 11.83 8.12
C ALA A 490 11.24 11.65 6.60
N VAL A 491 10.29 12.38 6.03
CA VAL A 491 10.04 12.51 4.59
C VAL A 491 10.11 13.98 4.24
N ALA A 492 10.75 14.32 3.13
CA ALA A 492 10.81 15.68 2.62
C ALA A 492 10.56 15.75 1.12
N LEU A 493 10.03 16.88 0.65
CA LEU A 493 9.94 17.21 -0.75
C LEU A 493 10.65 18.54 -0.99
N VAL A 494 11.60 18.53 -1.93
CA VAL A 494 12.20 19.75 -2.47
C VAL A 494 11.54 20.04 -3.82
N LEU A 495 10.90 21.20 -3.94
CA LEU A 495 10.33 21.68 -5.19
C LEU A 495 11.15 22.86 -5.72
N LEU A 496 11.68 22.74 -6.93
CA LEU A 496 12.23 23.86 -7.69
C LEU A 496 11.23 24.28 -8.75
N THR A 497 10.68 25.48 -8.63
CA THR A 497 9.64 26.00 -9.54
C THR A 497 9.99 27.39 -10.07
N ARG A 498 9.24 27.82 -11.09
CA ARG A 498 9.28 29.20 -11.58
C ARG A 498 8.83 30.17 -10.49
N LYS A 499 9.43 31.36 -10.48
CA LYS A 499 8.92 32.50 -9.72
C LYS A 499 7.88 33.27 -10.53
#